data_AF-A0A150S0G8-F1
#
_entry.id   AF-A0A150S0G8-F1
#
_cell.length_a   1.000
_cell.length_b   1.000
_cell.length_c   1.000
_cell.angle_alpha   90.00
_cell.angle_beta   90.00
_cell.angle_gamma   90.00
#
_symmetry.space_group_name_H-M   'P 1'
#
loop_
_entity.id
_entity.type
_entity.pdbx_description
1 polymer ?
#
loop_
_entity_poly.entity_id
_entity_poly.type
_entity_poly.pdbx_seq_one_letter_code
_entity_poly.pdbx_strand_id
1 'polypeptide(L)'
;GGKLVLVQTGDEIDRGDGEQAIVDLFDRLAVEARAAGGAVYALNGNHEVMNVQLDFRYVTEGGFKDFEDVPGLDASSPRLAPVPPPARARAAAFFPGGVYAKKLAARDVIIAVGDTVFAHGGVLPSHTRYGIARINREVRAWMEGKSPSAPAVIAAEDSPVWARLYSTDPAPTPGSSPCAALDQTLAAMSAKRMVVGHTVQRNGVTSACGDKVWRIDVGMAAHYGGKPAALEIAGDTVRILTGEATGASSASGEKK
;
A
#
# COMPACT_ATOMS: atom_id res chain seq x y z
N GLY A 1 -14.94 3.81 -12.37
CA GLY A 1 -16.34 4.02 -11.95
C GLY A 1 -17.16 2.77 -12.21
N GLY A 2 -18.38 2.69 -11.67
CA GLY A 2 -19.26 1.52 -11.79
C GLY A 2 -18.72 0.30 -11.02
N LYS A 3 -18.77 -0.89 -11.65
CA LYS A 3 -18.35 -2.17 -11.06
C LYS A 3 -16.83 -2.38 -10.95
N LEU A 4 -16.03 -1.35 -11.24
CA LEU A 4 -14.57 -1.44 -11.19
C LEU A 4 -14.09 -1.71 -9.76
N VAL A 5 -13.09 -2.59 -9.64
CA VAL A 5 -12.35 -2.79 -8.39
C VAL A 5 -10.96 -2.16 -8.54
N LEU A 6 -10.61 -1.27 -7.62
CA LEU A 6 -9.27 -0.69 -7.50
C LEU A 6 -8.56 -1.28 -6.28
N VAL A 7 -7.30 -1.66 -6.43
CA VAL A 7 -6.42 -2.03 -5.33
C VAL A 7 -5.22 -1.09 -5.31
N GLN A 8 -5.05 -0.34 -4.23
CA GLN A 8 -3.86 0.46 -3.93
C GLN A 8 -3.00 -0.36 -2.97
N THR A 9 -1.72 -0.58 -3.29
CA THR A 9 -0.88 -1.58 -2.61
C THR A 9 -0.06 -1.01 -1.44
N GLY A 10 -0.52 0.02 -0.74
CA GLY A 10 0.19 0.66 0.39
C GLY A 10 1.19 1.75 -0.01
N ASP A 11 1.81 2.37 0.99
CA ASP A 11 2.68 3.56 0.88
C ASP A 11 1.96 4.78 0.32
N GLU A 12 0.86 5.17 1.00
CA GLU A 12 0.15 6.41 0.72
C GLU A 12 0.78 7.62 1.43
N ILE A 13 1.55 7.36 2.50
CA ILE A 13 2.15 8.36 3.38
C ILE A 13 3.68 8.30 3.39
N ASP A 14 4.30 9.36 3.91
CA ASP A 14 5.74 9.68 3.90
C ASP A 14 6.32 10.08 2.53
N ARG A 15 7.50 10.72 2.56
CA ARG A 15 8.27 11.24 1.40
C ARG A 15 7.56 12.29 0.55
N GLY A 16 6.39 12.77 0.98
CA GLY A 16 5.62 13.84 0.38
C GLY A 16 4.82 14.60 1.44
N ASP A 17 4.00 15.55 1.01
CA ASP A 17 3.06 16.30 1.85
C ASP A 17 1.63 16.05 1.33
N GLY A 18 0.60 16.53 2.04
CA GLY A 18 -0.80 16.30 1.72
C GLY A 18 -1.30 14.89 2.08
N GLU A 19 -0.59 14.22 2.97
CA GLU A 19 -0.77 12.80 3.32
C GLU A 19 -2.14 12.53 3.94
N GLN A 20 -2.61 13.42 4.82
CA GLN A 20 -3.94 13.37 5.42
C GLN A 20 -5.04 13.33 4.35
N ALA A 21 -4.93 14.21 3.35
CA ALA A 21 -5.89 14.31 2.26
C ALA A 21 -5.88 13.06 1.35
N ILE A 22 -4.72 12.43 1.15
CA ILE A 22 -4.59 11.19 0.38
C ILE A 22 -5.30 10.04 1.11
N VAL A 23 -5.00 9.84 2.39
CA VAL A 23 -5.63 8.76 3.19
C VAL A 23 -7.15 8.95 3.23
N ASP A 24 -7.62 10.18 3.46
CA ASP A 24 -9.05 10.50 3.49
C ASP A 24 -9.73 10.35 2.12
N LEU A 25 -9.01 10.64 1.02
CA LEU A 25 -9.51 10.40 -0.32
C LEU A 25 -9.78 8.90 -0.54
N PHE A 26 -8.86 8.01 -0.19
CA PHE A 26 -9.05 6.57 -0.37
C PHE A 26 -10.19 6.02 0.52
N ASP A 27 -10.33 6.52 1.75
CA ASP A 27 -11.45 6.16 2.62
C ASP A 27 -12.80 6.59 2.00
N ARG A 28 -12.90 7.81 1.46
CA ARG A 28 -14.11 8.28 0.75
C ARG A 28 -14.39 7.46 -0.51
N LEU A 29 -13.36 7.24 -1.34
CA LEU A 29 -13.50 6.46 -2.58
C LEU A 29 -13.94 5.02 -2.31
N ALA A 30 -13.53 4.41 -1.20
CA ALA A 30 -14.01 3.08 -0.81
C ALA A 30 -15.52 3.06 -0.53
N VAL A 31 -16.06 4.09 0.10
CA VAL A 31 -17.51 4.24 0.33
C VAL A 31 -18.25 4.48 -0.99
N GLU A 32 -17.76 5.44 -1.79
CA GLU A 32 -18.37 5.81 -3.07
C GLU A 32 -18.36 4.65 -4.07
N ALA A 33 -17.25 3.92 -4.18
CA ALA A 33 -17.14 2.78 -5.08
C ALA A 33 -18.11 1.67 -4.69
N ARG A 34 -18.25 1.37 -3.38
CA ARG A 34 -19.23 0.38 -2.90
C ARG A 34 -20.66 0.80 -3.24
N ALA A 35 -21.00 2.08 -3.05
CA ALA A 35 -22.31 2.61 -3.41
C ALA A 35 -22.59 2.50 -4.92
N ALA A 36 -21.56 2.58 -5.76
CA ALA A 36 -21.64 2.41 -7.21
C ALA A 36 -21.56 0.94 -7.69
N GLY A 37 -21.46 -0.03 -6.78
CA GLY A 37 -21.36 -1.47 -7.09
C GLY A 37 -19.95 -1.96 -7.45
N GLY A 38 -18.92 -1.14 -7.24
CA GLY A 38 -17.50 -1.50 -7.34
C GLY A 38 -16.84 -1.62 -5.97
N ALA A 39 -15.52 -1.52 -5.93
CA ALA A 39 -14.76 -1.49 -4.67
C ALA A 39 -13.43 -0.74 -4.82
N VAL A 40 -12.97 -0.14 -3.72
CA VAL A 40 -11.59 0.35 -3.57
C VAL A 40 -11.01 -0.29 -2.33
N TYR A 41 -9.86 -0.94 -2.48
CA TYR A 41 -9.08 -1.53 -1.41
C TYR A 41 -7.73 -0.83 -1.35
N ALA A 42 -7.55 0.07 -0.38
CA ALA A 42 -6.23 0.54 0.01
C ALA A 42 -5.65 -0.45 1.02
N LEU A 43 -4.43 -0.93 0.76
CA LEU A 43 -3.70 -1.83 1.65
C LEU A 43 -2.77 -1.06 2.57
N ASN A 44 -2.38 -1.67 3.69
CA ASN A 44 -1.32 -1.13 4.52
C ASN A 44 0.05 -1.58 3.99
N GLY A 45 0.88 -0.61 3.62
CA GLY A 45 2.29 -0.77 3.25
C GLY A 45 3.23 -0.62 4.43
N ASN A 46 4.53 -0.53 4.16
CA ASN A 46 5.49 -0.41 5.25
C ASN A 46 5.44 0.99 5.88
N HIS A 47 5.15 2.03 5.10
CA HIS A 47 5.06 3.39 5.63
C HIS A 47 3.83 3.56 6.56
N GLU A 48 2.69 2.93 6.26
CA GLU A 48 1.55 2.87 7.19
C GLU A 48 1.92 2.17 8.50
N VAL A 49 2.63 1.02 8.43
CA VAL A 49 3.08 0.28 9.60
C VAL A 49 4.09 1.08 10.43
N MET A 50 5.07 1.70 9.78
CA MET A 50 6.10 2.53 10.44
C MET A 50 5.46 3.69 11.21
N ASN A 51 4.50 4.38 10.62
CA ASN A 51 3.84 5.50 11.29
C ASN A 51 3.05 5.07 12.53
N VAL A 52 2.40 3.90 12.49
CA VAL A 52 1.77 3.33 13.69
C VAL A 52 2.82 2.88 14.73
N GLN A 53 4.01 2.49 14.31
CA GLN A 53 5.15 2.23 15.20
C GLN A 53 5.83 3.50 15.73
N LEU A 54 5.37 4.70 15.34
CA LEU A 54 6.03 5.99 15.58
C LEU A 54 7.43 6.10 14.97
N ASP A 55 7.68 5.36 13.90
CA ASP A 55 8.90 5.49 13.12
C ASP A 55 8.69 6.51 12.00
N PHE A 56 9.18 7.72 12.23
CA PHE A 56 8.99 8.87 11.33
C PHE A 56 10.23 9.22 10.51
N ARG A 57 11.15 8.27 10.30
CA ARG A 57 12.42 8.53 9.59
C ARG A 57 12.25 9.04 8.16
N TYR A 58 11.08 8.91 7.54
CA TYR A 58 10.80 9.33 6.16
C TYR A 58 9.76 10.46 6.04
N VAL A 59 9.30 11.02 7.16
CA VAL A 59 8.31 12.09 7.20
C VAL A 59 8.99 13.43 6.89
N THR A 60 8.39 14.22 6.01
CA THR A 60 8.83 15.59 5.69
C THR A 60 8.35 16.59 6.74
N GLU A 61 8.84 17.84 6.68
CA GLU A 61 8.28 18.89 7.56
C GLU A 61 6.79 19.15 7.28
N GLY A 62 6.36 19.11 6.01
CA GLY A 62 4.95 19.24 5.63
C GLY A 62 4.11 18.04 6.09
N GLY A 63 4.62 16.82 5.93
CA GLY A 63 3.95 15.60 6.41
C GLY A 63 3.73 15.55 7.93
N PHE A 64 4.55 16.25 8.73
CA PHE A 64 4.24 16.45 10.15
C PHE A 64 3.05 17.41 10.36
N LYS A 65 3.01 18.50 9.60
CA LYS A 65 1.97 19.54 9.69
C LYS A 65 0.61 19.05 9.20
N ASP A 66 0.58 18.12 8.26
CA ASP A 66 -0.64 17.52 7.69
C ASP A 66 -1.61 16.95 8.74
N PHE A 67 -1.16 16.67 9.97
CA PHE A 67 -1.99 16.05 11.01
C PHE A 67 -2.28 16.97 12.20
N GLU A 68 -1.89 18.25 12.12
CA GLU A 68 -2.09 19.24 13.20
C GLU A 68 -3.56 19.62 13.41
N ASP A 69 -4.39 19.54 12.36
CA ASP A 69 -5.80 19.95 12.38
C ASP A 69 -6.79 18.79 12.62
N VAL A 70 -6.29 17.58 12.87
CA VAL A 70 -7.10 16.38 13.05
C VAL A 70 -8.06 16.55 14.24
N PRO A 71 -9.38 16.48 14.05
CA PRO A 71 -10.33 16.64 15.13
C PRO A 71 -10.21 15.55 16.20
N GLY A 72 -10.28 15.95 17.48
CA GLY A 72 -10.28 15.02 18.61
C GLY A 72 -8.91 14.42 18.96
N LEU A 73 -7.84 15.01 18.45
CA LEU A 73 -6.47 14.57 18.67
C LEU A 73 -5.95 14.98 20.07
N ASP A 74 -5.44 14.01 20.83
CA ASP A 74 -4.78 14.27 22.12
C ASP A 74 -3.24 14.23 21.97
N ALA A 75 -2.68 15.32 21.44
CA ALA A 75 -1.22 15.53 21.36
C ALA A 75 -0.56 15.74 22.74
N SER A 76 -1.35 15.89 23.81
CA SER A 76 -0.88 16.13 25.18
C SER A 76 -0.73 14.84 26.00
N SER A 77 -1.13 13.70 25.43
CA SER A 77 -1.05 12.39 26.08
C SER A 77 0.35 12.13 26.66
N PRO A 78 0.47 11.72 27.95
CA PRO A 78 1.75 11.39 28.56
C PRO A 78 2.53 10.29 27.80
N ARG A 79 1.83 9.45 27.02
CA ARG A 79 2.43 8.42 26.16
C ARG A 79 3.33 9.02 25.07
N LEU A 80 3.10 10.28 24.71
CA LEU A 80 3.84 11.01 23.68
C LEU A 80 4.92 11.91 24.28
N ALA A 81 5.19 11.85 25.59
CA ALA A 81 6.25 12.62 26.21
C ALA A 81 7.64 12.42 25.54
N PRO A 82 8.02 11.21 25.08
CA PRO A 82 9.27 10.99 24.35
C PRO A 82 9.26 11.55 22.92
N VAL A 83 8.10 11.90 22.37
CA VAL A 83 7.96 12.36 20.98
C VAL A 83 8.30 13.86 20.89
N PRO A 84 9.21 14.26 19.98
CA PRO A 84 9.55 15.66 19.75
C PRO A 84 8.32 16.51 19.41
N PRO A 85 8.23 17.78 19.84
CA PRO A 85 7.03 18.61 19.63
C PRO A 85 6.50 18.65 18.20
N PRO A 86 7.33 18.80 17.14
CA PRO A 86 6.84 18.81 15.76
C PRO A 86 6.16 17.49 15.33
N ALA A 87 6.49 16.37 15.98
CA ALA A 87 5.95 15.06 15.64
C ALA A 87 4.73 14.65 16.48
N ARG A 88 4.34 15.43 17.51
CA ARG A 88 3.29 15.01 18.46
C ARG A 88 1.91 14.90 17.84
N ALA A 89 1.56 15.80 16.92
CA ALA A 89 0.29 15.74 16.21
C ALA A 89 0.18 14.44 15.42
N ARG A 90 1.13 14.19 14.51
CA ARG A 90 1.24 12.93 13.77
C ARG A 90 1.28 11.71 14.69
N ALA A 91 2.06 11.74 15.76
CA ALA A 91 2.12 10.62 16.70
C ALA A 91 0.78 10.32 17.36
N ALA A 92 0.04 11.34 17.80
CA ALA A 92 -1.30 11.11 18.36
C ALA A 92 -2.30 10.58 17.30
N ALA A 93 -2.13 10.97 16.03
CA ALA A 93 -2.97 10.47 14.94
C ALA A 93 -2.72 8.98 14.66
N PHE A 94 -1.45 8.54 14.66
CA PHE A 94 -1.05 7.21 14.22
C PHE A 94 -0.72 6.21 15.33
N PHE A 95 -0.44 6.63 16.57
CA PHE A 95 -0.19 5.68 17.65
C PHE A 95 -1.36 4.68 17.76
N PRO A 96 -1.14 3.39 18.07
CA PRO A 96 -2.20 2.40 18.27
C PRO A 96 -3.42 2.93 19.02
N GLY A 97 -4.58 2.94 18.33
CA GLY A 97 -5.85 3.48 18.83
C GLY A 97 -6.14 4.95 18.45
N GLY A 98 -5.18 5.65 17.85
CA GLY A 98 -5.31 6.98 17.27
C GLY A 98 -6.28 7.02 16.08
N VAL A 99 -6.69 8.22 15.68
CA VAL A 99 -7.73 8.41 14.65
C VAL A 99 -7.30 7.81 13.30
N TYR A 100 -6.07 8.07 12.85
CA TYR A 100 -5.54 7.52 11.60
C TYR A 100 -5.08 6.07 11.77
N ALA A 101 -4.59 5.67 12.94
CA ALA A 101 -4.33 4.26 13.24
C ALA A 101 -5.58 3.40 13.03
N LYS A 102 -6.76 3.87 13.47
CA LYS A 102 -8.04 3.18 13.30
C LYS A 102 -8.53 3.16 11.86
N LYS A 103 -8.26 4.21 11.08
CA LYS A 103 -8.51 4.22 9.63
C LYS A 103 -7.68 3.15 8.93
N LEU A 104 -6.38 3.10 9.22
CA LEU A 104 -5.47 2.07 8.71
C LEU A 104 -5.86 0.66 9.18
N ALA A 105 -6.37 0.52 10.41
CA ALA A 105 -6.86 -0.75 10.92
C ALA A 105 -8.08 -1.29 10.12
N ALA A 106 -8.82 -0.44 9.42
CA ALA A 106 -9.92 -0.87 8.56
C ALA A 106 -9.42 -1.64 7.32
N ARG A 107 -8.15 -1.42 6.94
CA ARG A 107 -7.49 -1.95 5.76
C ARG A 107 -6.77 -3.26 6.05
N ASP A 108 -6.60 -4.07 5.03
CA ASP A 108 -5.86 -5.33 5.11
C ASP A 108 -4.42 -5.12 4.64
N VAL A 109 -3.51 -6.03 5.04
CA VAL A 109 -2.12 -6.04 4.55
C VAL A 109 -2.00 -6.91 3.30
N ILE A 110 -2.81 -7.96 3.21
CA ILE A 110 -2.86 -8.91 2.10
C ILE A 110 -4.31 -9.16 1.74
N ILE A 111 -4.65 -9.08 0.45
CA ILE A 111 -5.97 -9.47 -0.05
C ILE A 111 -5.85 -10.38 -1.26
N ALA A 112 -6.93 -11.12 -1.55
CA ALA A 112 -7.12 -11.80 -2.83
C ALA A 112 -8.39 -11.25 -3.48
N VAL A 113 -8.29 -10.86 -4.75
CA VAL A 113 -9.43 -10.43 -5.58
C VAL A 113 -9.45 -11.31 -6.82
N GLY A 114 -10.49 -12.13 -6.95
CA GLY A 114 -10.52 -13.19 -7.96
C GLY A 114 -9.36 -14.16 -7.76
N ASP A 115 -8.57 -14.37 -8.80
CA ASP A 115 -7.39 -15.25 -8.80
C ASP A 115 -6.06 -14.49 -8.62
N THR A 116 -6.11 -13.24 -8.14
CA THR A 116 -4.92 -12.39 -7.95
C THR A 116 -4.75 -12.01 -6.48
N VAL A 117 -3.53 -12.20 -5.96
CA VAL A 117 -3.11 -11.78 -4.62
C VAL A 117 -2.44 -10.43 -4.68
N PHE A 118 -2.75 -9.56 -3.74
CA PHE A 118 -2.15 -8.22 -3.61
C PHE A 118 -1.52 -8.08 -2.23
N ALA A 119 -0.30 -7.55 -2.20
CA ALA A 119 0.44 -7.19 -0.98
C ALA A 119 1.40 -6.05 -1.29
N HIS A 120 1.89 -5.36 -0.27
CA HIS A 120 2.83 -4.25 -0.49
C HIS A 120 4.23 -4.75 -0.92
N GLY A 121 4.90 -5.57 -0.10
CA GLY A 121 6.21 -6.16 -0.44
C GLY A 121 6.09 -7.52 -1.13
N GLY A 122 5.28 -8.42 -0.58
CA GLY A 122 4.99 -9.72 -1.17
C GLY A 122 4.65 -10.81 -0.16
N VAL A 123 3.95 -11.86 -0.59
CA VAL A 123 3.52 -12.95 0.30
C VAL A 123 4.45 -14.16 0.17
N LEU A 124 5.16 -14.50 1.24
CA LEU A 124 6.05 -15.66 1.28
C LEU A 124 5.32 -16.94 1.73
N PRO A 125 5.86 -18.14 1.47
CA PRO A 125 5.28 -19.40 1.97
C PRO A 125 5.17 -19.46 3.49
N SER A 126 6.04 -18.76 4.23
CA SER A 126 5.93 -18.62 5.69
C SER A 126 4.64 -17.91 6.10
N HIS A 127 4.21 -16.90 5.35
CA HIS A 127 2.98 -16.14 5.63
C HIS A 127 1.72 -16.96 5.37
N THR A 128 1.71 -17.80 4.33
CA THR A 128 0.57 -18.69 4.06
C THR A 128 0.43 -19.75 5.16
N ARG A 129 1.55 -20.32 5.64
CA ARG A 129 1.55 -21.23 6.81
C ARG A 129 1.13 -20.54 8.11
N TYR A 130 1.52 -19.28 8.31
CA TYR A 130 1.10 -18.49 9.47
C TYR A 130 -0.41 -18.20 9.44
N GLY A 131 -0.95 -17.99 8.23
CA GLY A 131 -2.36 -17.78 7.96
C GLY A 131 -2.66 -16.32 7.62
N ILE A 132 -3.09 -16.06 6.38
CA ILE A 132 -3.35 -14.70 5.88
C ILE A 132 -4.42 -13.96 6.70
N ALA A 133 -5.53 -14.63 6.98
CA ALA A 133 -6.59 -14.07 7.81
C ALA A 133 -6.13 -13.77 9.25
N ARG A 134 -5.15 -14.54 9.75
CA ARG A 134 -4.53 -14.28 11.06
C ARG A 134 -3.67 -13.03 11.03
N ILE A 135 -2.83 -12.87 10.00
CA ILE A 135 -2.01 -11.66 9.81
C ILE A 135 -2.90 -10.41 9.81
N ASN A 136 -3.90 -10.34 8.93
CA ASN A 136 -4.77 -9.16 8.83
C ASN A 136 -5.49 -8.86 10.16
N ARG A 137 -5.99 -9.90 10.85
CA ARG A 137 -6.68 -9.73 12.14
C ARG A 137 -5.76 -9.18 13.23
N GLU A 138 -4.54 -9.70 13.35
CA GLU A 138 -3.60 -9.27 14.39
C GLU A 138 -3.10 -7.84 14.13
N VAL A 139 -2.85 -7.47 12.87
CA VAL A 139 -2.49 -6.10 12.49
C VAL A 139 -3.60 -5.13 12.80
N ARG A 140 -4.84 -5.47 12.42
CA ARG A 140 -6.04 -4.69 12.75
C ARG A 140 -6.17 -4.47 14.25
N ALA A 141 -6.09 -5.55 15.04
CA ALA A 141 -6.18 -5.46 16.50
C ALA A 141 -5.09 -4.56 17.10
N TRP A 142 -3.86 -4.64 16.58
CA TRP A 142 -2.77 -3.76 17.01
C TRP A 142 -3.03 -2.30 16.65
N MET A 143 -3.37 -1.99 15.40
CA MET A 143 -3.65 -0.61 14.95
C MET A 143 -4.86 0.01 15.68
N GLU A 144 -5.86 -0.80 16.04
CA GLU A 144 -7.00 -0.38 16.89
C GLU A 144 -6.61 -0.09 18.35
N GLY A 145 -5.38 -0.42 18.77
CA GLY A 145 -4.91 -0.31 20.15
C GLY A 145 -5.36 -1.45 21.07
N LYS A 146 -5.86 -2.55 20.50
CA LYS A 146 -6.29 -3.76 21.24
C LYS A 146 -5.14 -4.74 21.52
N SER A 147 -3.99 -4.55 20.88
CA SER A 147 -2.75 -5.28 21.15
C SER A 147 -1.64 -4.28 21.53
N PRO A 148 -0.77 -4.61 22.50
CA PRO A 148 0.27 -3.70 22.97
C PRO A 148 1.41 -3.49 21.96
N SER A 149 1.59 -4.41 21.02
CA SER A 149 2.70 -4.38 20.06
C SER A 149 2.28 -4.91 18.69
N ALA A 150 3.08 -4.53 17.68
CA ALA A 150 2.95 -5.02 16.33
C ALA A 150 3.17 -6.55 16.28
N PRO A 151 2.42 -7.30 15.46
CA PRO A 151 2.67 -8.72 15.26
C PRO A 151 4.07 -8.94 14.71
N ALA A 152 4.79 -9.96 15.22
CA ALA A 152 6.16 -10.25 14.79
C ALA A 152 6.26 -10.51 13.27
N VAL A 153 5.22 -11.11 12.68
CA VAL A 153 5.11 -11.35 11.23
C VAL A 153 5.05 -10.06 10.39
N ILE A 154 4.67 -8.93 10.98
CA ILE A 154 4.70 -7.61 10.33
C ILE A 154 5.96 -6.82 10.67
N ALA A 155 6.51 -7.01 11.87
CA ALA A 155 7.73 -6.32 12.29
C ALA A 155 9.01 -6.88 11.64
N ALA A 156 8.95 -8.07 11.04
CA ALA A 156 10.10 -8.73 10.42
C ALA A 156 10.49 -8.11 9.06
N GLU A 157 11.76 -8.22 8.69
CA GLU A 157 12.28 -7.74 7.39
C GLU A 157 11.72 -8.53 6.20
N ASP A 158 11.35 -9.79 6.42
CA ASP A 158 10.72 -10.64 5.42
C ASP A 158 9.18 -10.57 5.46
N SER A 159 8.61 -9.62 6.22
CA SER A 159 7.17 -9.44 6.36
C SER A 159 6.47 -9.11 5.03
N PRO A 160 5.13 -9.27 4.95
CA PRO A 160 4.35 -8.93 3.77
C PRO A 160 4.51 -7.49 3.26
N VAL A 161 4.94 -6.56 4.13
CA VAL A 161 5.16 -5.15 3.77
C VAL A 161 6.63 -4.83 3.47
N TRP A 162 7.59 -5.68 3.82
CA TRP A 162 9.02 -5.42 3.58
C TRP A 162 9.68 -6.40 2.60
N ALA A 163 9.08 -7.57 2.37
CA ALA A 163 9.67 -8.60 1.54
C ALA A 163 9.99 -8.10 0.13
N ARG A 164 11.24 -8.32 -0.32
CA ARG A 164 11.71 -7.96 -1.67
C ARG A 164 12.04 -9.17 -2.54
N LEU A 165 11.76 -10.38 -2.04
CA LEU A 165 12.14 -11.65 -2.70
C LEU A 165 11.72 -11.71 -4.18
N TYR A 166 10.54 -11.17 -4.50
CA TYR A 166 9.98 -11.20 -5.86
C TYR A 166 10.36 -9.99 -6.73
N SER A 167 11.08 -9.02 -6.16
CA SER A 167 11.36 -7.72 -6.78
C SER A 167 12.85 -7.40 -6.82
N THR A 168 13.73 -8.41 -6.75
CA THR A 168 15.17 -8.22 -6.89
C THR A 168 15.54 -7.65 -8.27
N ASP A 169 16.71 -7.03 -8.35
CA ASP A 169 17.33 -6.59 -9.60
C ASP A 169 18.70 -7.28 -9.73
N PRO A 170 18.91 -8.17 -10.71
CA PRO A 170 17.99 -8.53 -11.80
C PRO A 170 16.72 -9.26 -11.33
N ALA A 171 15.67 -9.14 -12.14
CA ALA A 171 14.37 -9.75 -11.91
C ALA A 171 14.47 -11.28 -11.79
N PRO A 172 13.72 -11.92 -10.88
CA PRO A 172 13.69 -13.38 -10.80
C PRO A 172 13.19 -14.05 -12.08
N THR A 173 13.93 -15.07 -12.53
CA THR A 173 13.63 -15.83 -13.75
C THR A 173 12.96 -17.18 -13.42
N PRO A 174 12.15 -17.75 -14.33
CA PRO A 174 11.52 -19.06 -14.11
C PRO A 174 12.53 -20.14 -13.69
N GLY A 175 12.16 -20.95 -12.70
CA GLY A 175 13.01 -21.99 -12.11
C GLY A 175 13.96 -21.51 -11.00
N SER A 176 14.09 -20.19 -10.78
CA SER A 176 14.85 -19.66 -9.64
C SER A 176 14.15 -19.90 -8.29
N SER A 177 14.92 -19.82 -7.20
CA SER A 177 14.40 -19.97 -5.83
C SER A 177 13.24 -19.01 -5.50
N PRO A 178 13.30 -17.70 -5.82
CA PRO A 178 12.15 -16.81 -5.65
C PRO A 178 10.91 -17.27 -6.41
N CYS A 179 11.05 -17.75 -7.65
CA CYS A 179 9.90 -18.21 -8.43
C CYS A 179 9.30 -19.52 -7.90
N ALA A 180 10.13 -20.43 -7.37
CA ALA A 180 9.65 -21.62 -6.68
C ALA A 180 8.88 -21.27 -5.39
N ALA A 181 9.35 -20.27 -4.62
CA ALA A 181 8.64 -19.76 -3.47
C ALA A 181 7.30 -19.09 -3.86
N LEU A 182 7.28 -18.32 -4.95
CA LEU A 182 6.07 -17.74 -5.51
C LEU A 182 5.05 -18.83 -5.90
N ASP A 183 5.48 -19.88 -6.59
CA ASP A 183 4.62 -21.00 -6.99
C ASP A 183 3.99 -21.69 -5.78
N GLN A 184 4.76 -21.92 -4.71
CA GLN A 184 4.24 -22.47 -3.45
C GLN A 184 3.20 -21.56 -2.81
N THR A 185 3.46 -20.24 -2.77
CA THR A 185 2.51 -19.26 -2.23
C THR A 185 1.22 -19.25 -3.03
N LEU A 186 1.31 -19.13 -4.36
CA LEU A 186 0.15 -19.04 -5.25
C LEU A 186 -0.70 -20.31 -5.18
N ALA A 187 -0.08 -21.49 -5.14
CA ALA A 187 -0.78 -22.75 -4.93
C ALA A 187 -1.52 -22.79 -3.58
N ALA A 188 -0.84 -22.38 -2.49
CA ALA A 188 -1.45 -22.35 -1.16
C ALA A 188 -2.63 -21.36 -1.06
N MET A 189 -2.62 -20.30 -1.88
CA MET A 189 -3.68 -19.29 -1.92
C MET A 189 -4.72 -19.52 -3.03
N SER A 190 -4.57 -20.60 -3.83
CA SER A 190 -5.41 -20.87 -5.01
C SER A 190 -5.49 -19.69 -5.99
N ALA A 191 -4.35 -19.02 -6.21
CA ALA A 191 -4.23 -17.84 -7.06
C ALA A 191 -3.35 -18.12 -8.29
N LYS A 192 -3.55 -17.35 -9.37
CA LYS A 192 -2.73 -17.43 -10.58
C LYS A 192 -1.54 -16.47 -10.56
N ARG A 193 -1.69 -15.33 -9.90
CA ARG A 193 -0.67 -14.27 -9.91
C ARG A 193 -0.66 -13.44 -8.63
N MET A 194 0.44 -12.74 -8.40
CA MET A 194 0.64 -11.77 -7.33
C MET A 194 0.95 -10.38 -7.90
N VAL A 195 0.47 -9.34 -7.25
CA VAL A 195 0.80 -7.93 -7.54
C VAL A 195 1.43 -7.32 -6.30
N VAL A 196 2.59 -6.67 -6.47
CA VAL A 196 3.38 -6.08 -5.40
C VAL A 196 3.86 -4.66 -5.72
N GLY A 197 4.00 -3.84 -4.68
CA GLY A 197 4.62 -2.51 -4.73
C GLY A 197 6.03 -2.52 -4.12
N HIS A 198 6.30 -1.57 -3.22
CA HIS A 198 7.46 -1.44 -2.32
C HIS A 198 8.86 -1.24 -2.94
N THR A 199 9.14 -1.94 -4.04
CA THR A 199 10.41 -1.90 -4.73
C THR A 199 10.24 -1.18 -6.05
N VAL A 200 10.66 0.08 -6.05
CA VAL A 200 10.59 0.99 -7.21
C VAL A 200 11.18 0.35 -8.47
N GLN A 201 10.35 0.21 -9.49
CA GLN A 201 10.67 -0.20 -10.85
C GLN A 201 10.92 1.07 -11.69
N ARG A 202 12.19 1.42 -11.89
CA ARG A 202 12.59 2.68 -12.55
C ARG A 202 12.12 2.83 -13.99
N ASN A 203 11.82 1.72 -14.66
CA ASN A 203 11.43 1.68 -16.08
C ASN A 203 9.93 1.40 -16.29
N GLY A 204 9.11 1.65 -15.27
CA GLY A 204 7.67 1.36 -15.30
C GLY A 204 7.34 -0.02 -14.73
N VAL A 205 6.07 -0.41 -14.84
CA VAL A 205 5.58 -1.70 -14.33
C VAL A 205 6.29 -2.86 -15.02
N THR A 206 6.74 -3.84 -14.25
CA THR A 206 7.44 -5.02 -14.78
C THR A 206 6.86 -6.32 -14.22
N SER A 207 7.03 -7.42 -14.93
CA SER A 207 6.66 -8.77 -14.47
C SER A 207 7.89 -9.64 -14.23
N ALA A 208 7.75 -10.70 -13.43
CA ALA A 208 8.78 -11.70 -13.19
C ALA A 208 8.17 -13.11 -13.07
N CYS A 209 9.02 -14.14 -13.05
CA CYS A 209 8.59 -15.54 -12.91
C CYS A 209 7.57 -16.02 -13.97
N GLY A 210 7.68 -15.51 -15.21
CA GLY A 210 6.74 -15.84 -16.29
C GLY A 210 5.35 -15.26 -16.04
N ASP A 211 5.28 -13.96 -15.73
CA ASP A 211 4.05 -13.18 -15.50
C ASP A 211 3.20 -13.61 -14.29
N LYS A 212 3.78 -14.43 -13.40
CA LYS A 212 3.15 -14.84 -12.13
C LYS A 212 3.26 -13.79 -11.03
N VAL A 213 4.19 -12.84 -11.15
CA VAL A 213 4.27 -11.67 -10.25
C VAL A 213 4.44 -10.38 -11.06
N TRP A 214 3.68 -9.35 -10.67
CA TRP A 214 3.70 -8.02 -11.26
C TRP A 214 4.15 -7.00 -10.21
N ARG A 215 5.14 -6.19 -10.58
CA ARG A 215 5.81 -5.21 -9.73
C ARG A 215 5.39 -3.83 -10.21
N ILE A 216 4.52 -3.17 -9.44
CA ILE A 216 3.76 -2.01 -9.91
C ILE A 216 4.19 -0.69 -9.29
N ASP A 217 5.11 -0.71 -8.32
CA ASP A 217 5.67 0.52 -7.78
C ASP A 217 6.60 1.16 -8.80
N VAL A 218 6.16 2.26 -9.40
CA VAL A 218 6.90 3.04 -10.40
C VAL A 218 7.58 4.27 -9.80
N GLY A 219 7.60 4.40 -8.47
CA GLY A 219 8.16 5.56 -7.78
C GLY A 219 7.41 6.85 -8.11
N MET A 220 6.08 6.84 -8.06
CA MET A 220 5.26 7.99 -8.50
C MET A 220 5.34 9.21 -7.58
N ALA A 221 5.82 9.05 -6.34
CA ALA A 221 6.04 10.16 -5.43
C ALA A 221 7.07 11.14 -6.02
N ALA A 222 6.89 12.44 -5.78
CA ALA A 222 7.79 13.49 -6.28
C ALA A 222 9.26 13.25 -5.87
N HIS A 223 9.48 12.61 -4.72
CA HIS A 223 10.79 12.16 -4.24
C HIS A 223 11.56 11.29 -5.26
N TYR A 224 10.86 10.45 -6.01
CA TYR A 224 11.43 9.52 -6.98
C TYR A 224 11.27 10.01 -8.43
N GLY A 225 10.26 10.83 -8.71
CA GLY A 225 10.04 11.44 -10.03
C GLY A 225 9.49 10.47 -11.09
N GLY A 226 8.99 9.30 -10.68
CA GLY A 226 8.34 8.35 -11.57
C GLY A 226 6.99 8.86 -12.08
N LYS A 227 6.59 8.37 -13.26
CA LYS A 227 5.28 8.70 -13.84
C LYS A 227 4.23 7.73 -13.33
N PRO A 228 3.01 8.19 -13.00
CA PRO A 228 1.93 7.29 -12.60
C PRO A 228 1.65 6.21 -13.66
N ALA A 229 1.45 4.99 -13.18
CA ALA A 229 1.04 3.85 -13.97
C ALA A 229 0.10 2.96 -13.15
N ALA A 230 -0.69 2.16 -13.83
CA ALA A 230 -1.57 1.18 -13.21
C ALA A 230 -1.52 -0.16 -13.97
N LEU A 231 -1.86 -1.23 -13.28
CA LEU A 231 -2.05 -2.54 -13.88
C LEU A 231 -3.55 -2.82 -13.99
N GLU A 232 -4.04 -3.00 -15.21
CA GLU A 232 -5.42 -3.43 -15.45
C GLU A 232 -5.46 -4.95 -15.63
N ILE A 233 -6.38 -5.59 -14.90
CA ILE A 233 -6.59 -7.04 -14.95
C ILE A 233 -8.05 -7.31 -15.34
N ALA A 234 -8.23 -7.98 -16.48
CA ALA A 234 -9.53 -8.42 -16.98
C ALA A 234 -9.49 -9.94 -17.24
N GLY A 235 -9.83 -10.71 -16.21
CA GLY A 235 -9.68 -12.17 -16.23
C GLY A 235 -8.22 -12.57 -16.39
N ASP A 236 -7.91 -13.21 -17.51
CA ASP A 236 -6.54 -13.64 -17.85
C ASP A 236 -5.72 -12.57 -18.57
N THR A 237 -6.35 -11.48 -19.02
CA THR A 237 -5.65 -10.37 -19.69
C THR A 237 -5.10 -9.38 -18.67
N VAL A 238 -3.83 -9.02 -18.83
CA VAL A 238 -3.14 -8.01 -18.03
C VAL A 238 -2.61 -6.92 -18.96
N ARG A 239 -2.90 -5.65 -18.65
CA ARG A 239 -2.44 -4.49 -19.42
C ARG A 239 -1.80 -3.45 -18.51
N ILE A 240 -0.68 -2.88 -18.94
CA ILE A 240 -0.08 -1.73 -18.26
C ILE A 240 -0.74 -0.48 -18.80
N LEU A 241 -1.31 0.32 -17.91
CA LEU A 241 -1.84 1.64 -18.20
C LEU A 241 -0.80 2.68 -17.78
N THR A 242 -0.31 3.47 -18.73
CA THR A 242 0.54 4.62 -18.47
C THR A 242 -0.24 5.90 -18.74
N GLY A 243 0.08 6.97 -18.02
CA GLY A 243 -0.46 8.28 -18.34
C GLY A 243 0.11 8.78 -19.68
N GLU A 244 -0.60 8.56 -20.79
CA GLU A 244 -0.51 9.49 -21.91
C GLU A 244 -1.20 10.77 -21.47
N ALA A 245 -0.50 11.90 -21.54
CA ALA A 245 -1.16 13.19 -21.47
C ALA A 245 -2.21 13.20 -22.57
N THR A 246 -3.49 13.12 -22.21
CA THR A 246 -4.57 13.47 -23.13
C THR A 246 -4.34 14.94 -23.47
N GLY A 247 -3.63 15.19 -24.56
CA GLY A 247 -3.46 16.51 -25.11
C GLY A 247 -4.85 17.08 -25.29
N ALA A 248 -5.12 18.18 -24.60
CA ALA A 248 -6.19 19.06 -25.01
C ALA A 248 -5.87 19.45 -26.45
N SER A 249 -6.55 18.79 -27.40
CA SER A 249 -6.64 19.25 -28.77
C SER A 249 -7.33 20.60 -28.71
N SER A 250 -6.54 21.67 -28.64
CA SER A 250 -7.00 23.00 -29.02
C SER A 250 -7.32 22.91 -30.51
N ALA A 251 -8.58 22.63 -30.81
CA ALA A 251 -9.11 22.81 -32.14
C ALA A 251 -8.96 24.30 -32.49
N SER A 252 -7.99 24.58 -33.35
CA SER A 252 -7.91 25.79 -34.15
C SER A 252 -9.17 25.89 -34.99
N GLY A 253 -10.13 26.70 -34.52
CA GLY A 253 -11.30 27.10 -35.27
C GLY A 253 -11.09 28.48 -35.88
N GLU A 254 -10.27 28.56 -36.92
CA GLU A 254 -10.23 29.70 -37.82
C GLU A 254 -11.50 29.68 -38.68
N LYS A 255 -12.37 30.69 -38.55
CA LYS A 255 -13.35 31.02 -39.59
C LYS A 255 -13.52 32.54 -39.68
N LYS A 256 -13.04 33.03 -40.84
CA LYS A 256 -13.45 34.19 -41.66
C LYS A 256 -14.34 35.26 -41.03
#